data_AF-A0A2H9NF96-F1
#
_entry.id   AF-A0A2H9NF96-F1
#
_cell.length_a   1.000
_cell.length_b   1.000
_cell.length_c   1.000
_cell.angle_alpha   90.00
_cell.angle_beta   90.00
_cell.angle_gamma   90.00
#
_symmetry.space_group_name_H-M   'P 1'
#
loop_
_entity.id
_entity.type
_entity.pdbx_description
1 polymer ?
#
loop_
_entity_poly.entity_id
_entity_poly.type
_entity_poly.pdbx_seq_one_letter_code
_entity_poly.pdbx_strand_id
1 'polypeptide(L)'
;MNLSVGANIAVKQCMNIQPDESVLIITDKKIPREIPKALFEASKKITKSTVIKQIQPSERDGQEPSEEMASLMKTPDVLLLVTSRSLSHTKARREASKKGVRIASMPKIPISTFINGGLTADYKKVKENCNSMFDAIKDKTDIQLTSINGTNVTMKIGRYRLNKDDGIYHKPGAFGNLPAGEVDTAPDKWSTNGILVV
;
A
#
# COMPACT_ATOMS: atom_id res chain seq x y z
N MET A 1 -12.19 0.03 21.02
CA MET A 1 -11.22 -0.93 20.43
C MET A 1 -9.87 -0.24 20.29
N ASN A 2 -8.77 -0.90 20.63
CA ASN A 2 -7.43 -0.31 20.58
C ASN A 2 -6.74 -0.64 19.25
N LEU A 3 -6.67 0.33 18.33
CA LEU A 3 -6.01 0.20 17.02
C LEU A 3 -4.56 0.71 17.05
N SER A 4 -4.06 1.10 18.23
CA SER A 4 -2.78 1.80 18.35
C SER A 4 -1.59 0.95 17.95
N VAL A 5 -1.64 -0.38 18.12
CA VAL A 5 -0.54 -1.28 17.74
C VAL A 5 -0.31 -1.20 16.23
N GLY A 6 -1.33 -1.51 15.42
CA GLY A 6 -1.21 -1.43 13.97
C GLY A 6 -0.94 -0.02 13.45
N ALA A 7 -1.54 1.01 14.07
CA ALA A 7 -1.30 2.39 13.68
C ALA A 7 0.15 2.83 13.97
N ASN A 8 0.72 2.42 15.11
CA ASN A 8 2.12 2.69 15.44
C ASN A 8 3.07 1.97 14.48
N ILE A 9 2.78 0.72 14.10
CA ILE A 9 3.60 -0.02 13.13
C ILE A 9 3.55 0.68 11.77
N ALA A 10 2.37 1.05 11.28
CA ALA A 10 2.23 1.79 10.03
C ALA A 10 3.02 3.10 10.04
N VAL A 11 2.87 3.92 11.08
CA VAL A 11 3.48 5.26 11.16
C VAL A 11 4.98 5.20 11.44
N LYS A 12 5.43 4.35 12.38
CA LYS A 12 6.82 4.30 12.85
C LYS A 12 7.70 3.34 12.07
N GLN A 13 7.20 2.15 11.73
CA GLN A 13 8.01 1.12 11.08
C GLN A 13 7.86 1.18 9.56
N CYS A 14 6.63 1.21 9.05
CA CYS A 14 6.38 1.18 7.60
C CYS A 14 6.72 2.54 6.97
N MET A 15 6.19 3.61 7.56
CA MET A 15 6.42 4.97 7.09
C MET A 15 7.61 5.67 7.73
N ASN A 16 8.13 5.24 8.89
CA ASN A 16 9.24 5.95 9.57
C ASN A 16 9.08 7.48 9.54
N ILE A 17 7.90 7.97 9.94
CA ILE A 17 7.61 9.40 9.98
C ILE A 17 8.62 10.10 10.91
N GLN A 18 9.13 11.24 10.49
CA GLN A 18 10.07 12.07 11.24
C GLN A 18 9.36 13.29 11.89
N PRO A 19 9.94 13.90 12.94
CA PRO A 19 9.29 15.02 13.65
C PRO A 19 9.08 16.30 12.84
N ASP A 20 9.91 16.52 11.82
CA ASP A 20 9.89 17.66 10.90
C ASP A 20 9.04 17.42 9.64
N GLU A 21 8.62 16.17 9.40
CA GLU A 21 7.78 15.81 8.27
C GLU A 21 6.31 16.18 8.48
N SER A 22 5.63 16.45 7.38
CA SER A 22 4.19 16.69 7.29
C SER A 22 3.44 15.43 6.84
N VAL A 23 2.32 15.14 7.51
CA VAL A 23 1.49 13.95 7.28
C VAL A 23 0.08 14.36 6.87
N LEU A 24 -0.37 13.85 5.73
CA LEU A 24 -1.75 13.96 5.29
C LEU A 24 -2.42 12.59 5.31
N ILE A 25 -3.57 12.49 5.98
CA ILE A 25 -4.42 11.30 5.99
C ILE A 25 -5.65 11.61 5.15
N ILE A 26 -5.81 10.95 4.01
CA ILE A 26 -7.02 11.06 3.20
C ILE A 26 -7.94 9.89 3.52
N THR A 27 -9.21 10.20 3.80
CA THR A 27 -10.22 9.19 4.09
C THR A 27 -11.59 9.57 3.53
N ASP A 28 -12.58 8.70 3.64
CA ASP A 28 -13.95 8.98 3.22
C ASP A 28 -14.98 8.42 4.21
N LYS A 29 -16.25 8.80 4.00
CA LYS A 29 -17.35 8.48 4.92
C LYS A 29 -17.66 6.98 5.07
N LYS A 30 -17.17 6.11 4.17
CA LYS A 30 -17.39 4.66 4.22
C LYS A 30 -16.33 3.92 5.04
N ILE A 31 -15.22 4.59 5.37
CA ILE A 31 -14.19 4.04 6.25
C ILE A 31 -14.58 4.25 7.72
N PRO A 32 -14.45 3.21 8.58
CA PRO A 32 -14.67 3.37 10.01
C PRO A 32 -13.77 4.46 10.60
N ARG A 33 -14.36 5.41 11.33
CA ARG A 33 -13.67 6.62 11.83
C ARG A 33 -12.49 6.31 12.76
N GLU A 34 -12.50 5.14 13.38
CA GLU A 34 -11.46 4.64 14.27
C GLU A 34 -10.12 4.50 13.54
N ILE A 35 -10.13 4.15 12.26
CA ILE A 35 -8.92 3.90 11.46
C ILE A 35 -8.13 5.20 11.21
N PRO A 36 -8.67 6.23 10.53
CA PRO A 36 -7.96 7.48 10.33
C PRO A 36 -7.65 8.19 11.66
N LYS A 37 -8.52 8.06 12.68
CA LYS A 37 -8.25 8.59 14.02
C LYS A 37 -7.03 7.91 14.66
N ALA A 38 -6.92 6.59 14.60
CA ALA A 38 -5.77 5.87 15.18
C ALA A 38 -4.45 6.25 14.50
N LEU A 39 -4.45 6.38 13.17
CA LEU A 39 -3.28 6.84 12.40
C LEU A 39 -2.90 8.29 12.74
N PHE A 40 -3.89 9.17 12.90
CA PHE A 40 -3.67 10.54 13.32
C PHE A 40 -3.05 10.62 14.72
N GLU A 41 -3.62 9.92 15.70
CA GLU A 41 -3.10 9.88 17.07
C GLU A 41 -1.69 9.25 17.14
N ALA A 42 -1.38 8.29 16.29
CA ALA A 42 -0.03 7.73 16.18
C ALA A 42 0.96 8.74 15.55
N SER A 43 0.55 9.43 14.48
CA SER A 43 1.39 10.41 13.76
C SER A 43 1.67 11.67 14.59
N LYS A 44 0.65 12.18 15.30
CA LYS A 44 0.75 13.38 16.15
C LYS A 44 1.71 13.21 17.33
N LYS A 45 1.99 11.97 17.74
CA LYS A 45 3.02 11.66 18.76
C LYS A 45 4.44 11.86 18.24
N ILE A 46 4.63 12.02 16.94
CA ILE A 46 5.93 12.13 16.26
C ILE A 46 6.11 13.54 15.69
N THR A 47 5.15 14.00 14.89
CA THR A 47 5.18 15.32 14.24
C THR A 47 4.00 16.19 14.67
N LYS A 48 4.20 17.51 14.68
CA LYS A 48 3.14 18.49 14.91
C LYS A 48 2.29 18.77 13.66
N SER A 49 2.78 18.37 12.48
CA SER A 49 2.15 18.63 11.18
C SER A 49 1.41 17.39 10.68
N THR A 50 0.24 17.10 11.27
CA THR A 50 -0.63 16.00 10.83
C THR A 50 -2.03 16.53 10.58
N VAL A 51 -2.61 16.21 9.42
CA VAL A 51 -3.96 16.62 9.03
C VAL A 51 -4.76 15.41 8.51
N ILE A 52 -6.05 15.35 8.84
CA ILE A 52 -7.01 14.44 8.20
C ILE A 52 -7.87 15.24 7.22
N LYS A 53 -8.01 14.75 5.99
CA LYS A 53 -8.94 15.27 5.00
C LYS A 53 -9.94 14.18 4.62
N GLN A 54 -11.22 14.43 4.88
CA GLN A 54 -12.31 13.57 4.43
C GLN A 54 -12.80 14.02 3.04
N ILE A 55 -12.88 13.08 2.10
CA ILE A 55 -13.40 13.28 0.74
C ILE A 55 -14.71 12.51 0.52
N GLN A 56 -15.40 12.79 -0.58
CA GLN A 56 -16.47 11.90 -1.04
C GLN A 56 -15.85 10.60 -1.56
N PRO A 57 -16.45 9.43 -1.28
CA PRO A 57 -16.02 8.18 -1.89
C PRO A 57 -16.08 8.26 -3.41
N SER A 58 -15.03 7.78 -4.07
CA SER A 58 -15.07 7.56 -5.52
C SER A 58 -16.12 6.50 -5.88
N GLU A 59 -16.58 6.51 -7.13
CA GLU A 59 -17.53 5.53 -7.66
C GLU A 59 -16.83 4.19 -7.92
N ARG A 60 -15.60 4.26 -8.45
CA ARG A 60 -14.77 3.10 -8.79
C ARG A 60 -13.32 3.27 -8.33
N ASP A 61 -12.63 2.14 -8.23
CA ASP A 61 -11.20 2.10 -7.98
C ASP A 61 -10.44 2.76 -9.15
N GLY A 62 -9.43 3.59 -8.86
CA GLY A 62 -8.65 4.31 -9.86
C GLY A 62 -9.30 5.57 -10.45
N GLN A 63 -10.46 6.00 -9.96
CA GLN A 63 -11.03 7.30 -10.33
C GLN A 63 -10.17 8.44 -9.77
N GLU A 64 -9.87 9.44 -10.60
CA GLU A 64 -9.12 10.62 -10.16
C GLU A 64 -9.89 11.40 -9.08
N PRO A 65 -9.20 11.92 -8.06
CA PRO A 65 -9.80 12.87 -7.13
C PRO A 65 -9.96 14.25 -7.81
N SER A 66 -10.60 15.21 -7.14
CA SER A 66 -10.69 16.59 -7.65
C SER A 66 -9.30 17.21 -7.85
N GLU A 67 -9.18 18.21 -8.73
CA GLU A 67 -7.91 18.89 -8.99
C GLU A 67 -7.30 19.54 -7.73
N GLU A 68 -8.15 20.10 -6.86
CA GLU A 68 -7.76 20.62 -5.55
C GLU A 68 -7.11 19.51 -4.72
N MET A 69 -7.75 18.34 -4.64
CA MET A 69 -7.24 17.21 -3.88
C MET A 69 -5.96 16.64 -4.49
N ALA A 70 -5.90 16.53 -5.82
CA ALA A 70 -4.71 16.09 -6.54
C ALA A 70 -3.52 17.03 -6.33
N SER A 71 -3.77 18.32 -6.14
CA SER A 71 -2.74 19.31 -5.80
C SER A 71 -2.29 19.18 -4.35
N LEU A 72 -3.25 19.04 -3.43
CA LEU A 72 -2.99 18.82 -2.00
C LEU A 72 -2.20 17.53 -1.75
N MET A 73 -2.46 16.45 -2.50
CA MET A 73 -1.74 15.19 -2.38
C MET A 73 -0.22 15.30 -2.64
N LYS A 74 0.25 16.39 -3.27
CA LYS A 74 1.67 16.62 -3.59
C LYS A 74 2.42 17.43 -2.53
N THR A 75 1.71 17.99 -1.55
CA THR A 75 2.31 18.88 -0.55
C THR A 75 2.89 18.20 0.70
N PRO A 76 2.39 17.05 1.19
CA PRO A 76 2.93 16.46 2.40
C PRO A 76 4.19 15.63 2.11
N ASP A 77 5.00 15.36 3.13
CA ASP A 77 6.11 14.39 3.03
C ASP A 77 5.57 12.95 3.03
N VAL A 78 4.52 12.72 3.83
CA VAL A 78 3.87 11.42 4.01
C VAL A 78 2.37 11.51 3.75
N LEU A 79 1.86 10.59 2.92
CA LEU A 79 0.45 10.49 2.57
C LEU A 79 -0.09 9.10 2.89
N LEU A 80 -1.11 9.06 3.76
CA LEU A 80 -1.83 7.85 4.12
C LEU A 80 -3.20 7.86 3.44
N LEU A 81 -3.40 6.98 2.46
CA LEU A 81 -4.65 6.88 1.70
C LEU A 81 -5.53 5.76 2.28
N VAL A 82 -6.43 6.13 3.18
CA VAL A 82 -7.35 5.19 3.86
C VAL A 82 -8.77 5.44 3.35
N THR A 83 -9.05 4.95 2.16
CA THR A 83 -10.29 5.22 1.42
C THR A 83 -11.06 3.95 1.10
N SER A 84 -12.36 4.05 0.85
CA SER A 84 -13.21 2.91 0.46
C SER A 84 -13.04 2.50 -1.01
N ARG A 85 -12.45 3.37 -1.83
CA ARG A 85 -11.99 3.08 -3.20
C ARG A 85 -10.54 3.44 -3.35
N SER A 86 -9.80 2.62 -4.08
CA SER A 86 -8.37 2.79 -4.27
C SER A 86 -8.05 4.02 -5.13
N LEU A 87 -7.11 4.83 -4.63
CA LEU A 87 -6.45 5.89 -5.39
C LEU A 87 -5.06 5.45 -5.90
N SER A 88 -4.68 4.18 -5.67
CA SER A 88 -3.36 3.63 -5.99
C SER A 88 -2.97 3.80 -7.45
N HIS A 89 -3.89 3.67 -8.40
CA HIS A 89 -3.58 3.73 -9.84
C HIS A 89 -3.97 5.04 -10.52
N THR A 90 -4.14 6.12 -9.74
CA THR A 90 -4.45 7.46 -10.24
C THR A 90 -3.20 8.23 -10.71
N LYS A 91 -3.40 9.20 -11.61
CA LYS A 91 -2.42 10.22 -11.98
C LYS A 91 -2.06 11.07 -10.76
N ALA A 92 -3.04 11.49 -9.96
CA ALA A 92 -2.80 12.26 -8.74
C ALA A 92 -1.76 11.60 -7.81
N ARG A 93 -1.95 10.30 -7.50
CA ARG A 93 -0.99 9.53 -6.68
C ARG A 93 0.39 9.45 -7.34
N ARG A 94 0.45 9.11 -8.64
CA ARG A 94 1.73 9.02 -9.37
C ARG A 94 2.50 10.35 -9.34
N GLU A 95 1.81 11.47 -9.54
CA GLU A 95 2.45 12.80 -9.53
C GLU A 95 2.90 13.22 -8.12
N ALA A 96 2.18 12.82 -7.07
CA ALA A 96 2.64 12.99 -5.69
C ALA A 96 3.93 12.20 -5.42
N SER A 97 3.97 10.91 -5.79
CA SER A 97 5.20 10.10 -5.66
C SER A 97 6.39 10.72 -6.42
N LYS A 98 6.17 11.24 -7.64
CA LYS A 98 7.21 11.93 -8.41
C LYS A 98 7.75 13.20 -7.74
N LYS A 99 6.95 13.84 -6.88
CA LYS A 99 7.36 15.01 -6.07
C LYS A 99 8.09 14.62 -4.78
N GLY A 100 8.27 13.33 -4.51
CA GLY A 100 8.96 12.85 -3.31
C GLY A 100 8.03 12.41 -2.19
N VAL A 101 6.70 12.56 -2.34
CA VAL A 101 5.72 12.15 -1.32
C VAL A 101 5.76 10.64 -1.15
N ARG A 102 5.87 10.19 0.10
CA ARG A 102 5.88 8.76 0.48
C ARG A 102 4.46 8.33 0.80
N ILE A 103 3.97 7.28 0.15
CA ILE A 103 2.54 6.96 0.12
C ILE A 103 2.28 5.52 0.56
N ALA A 104 1.44 5.34 1.58
CA ALA A 104 0.83 4.05 1.88
C ALA A 104 -0.66 4.07 1.50
N SER A 105 -1.09 3.14 0.66
CA SER A 105 -2.50 2.96 0.32
C SER A 105 -3.13 1.80 1.07
N MET A 106 -4.32 2.04 1.61
CA MET A 106 -5.05 1.10 2.46
C MET A 106 -6.54 1.07 2.06
N PRO A 107 -6.87 0.76 0.80
CA PRO A 107 -8.26 0.78 0.37
C PRO A 107 -9.07 -0.31 1.07
N LYS A 108 -10.26 0.04 1.56
CA LYS A 108 -11.20 -0.89 2.24
C LYS A 108 -10.56 -1.67 3.40
N ILE A 109 -9.54 -1.10 4.05
CA ILE A 109 -8.78 -1.81 5.08
C ILE A 109 -9.69 -2.17 6.28
N PRO A 110 -9.76 -3.46 6.67
CA PRO A 110 -10.55 -3.88 7.83
C PRO A 110 -9.95 -3.40 9.15
N ILE A 111 -10.79 -3.16 10.16
CA ILE A 111 -10.35 -2.84 11.53
C ILE A 111 -9.47 -3.96 12.10
N SER A 112 -9.80 -5.24 11.84
CA SER A 112 -9.06 -6.40 12.34
C SER A 112 -7.58 -6.35 11.93
N THR A 113 -7.27 -5.79 10.76
CA THR A 113 -5.88 -5.61 10.29
C THR A 113 -5.02 -4.85 11.29
N PHE A 114 -5.59 -3.86 12.00
CA PHE A 114 -4.89 -3.05 13.01
C PHE A 114 -4.79 -3.70 14.39
N ILE A 115 -5.55 -4.77 14.64
CA ILE A 115 -5.69 -5.41 15.95
C ILE A 115 -4.91 -6.73 16.00
N ASN A 116 -5.07 -7.57 14.98
CA ASN A 116 -4.52 -8.92 14.94
C ASN A 116 -4.17 -9.40 13.51
N GLY A 117 -4.09 -8.49 12.54
CA GLY A 117 -3.81 -8.83 11.14
C GLY A 117 -2.47 -8.31 10.63
N GLY A 118 -2.39 -8.02 9.33
CA GLY A 118 -1.10 -7.70 8.68
C GLY A 118 -0.40 -6.43 9.19
N LEU A 119 -1.10 -5.50 9.85
CA LEU A 119 -0.46 -4.34 10.48
C LEU A 119 0.07 -4.62 11.89
N THR A 120 -0.13 -5.82 12.43
CA THR A 120 0.52 -6.28 13.67
C THR A 120 1.71 -7.21 13.42
N ALA A 121 2.08 -7.41 12.16
CA ALA A 121 3.23 -8.23 11.77
C ALA A 121 4.57 -7.55 12.09
N ASP A 122 5.63 -8.36 12.17
CA ASP A 122 7.01 -7.88 12.25
C ASP A 122 7.49 -7.49 10.83
N TYR A 123 7.45 -6.20 10.51
CA TYR A 123 7.80 -5.70 9.18
C TYR A 123 9.29 -5.89 8.82
N LYS A 124 10.16 -6.17 9.79
CA LYS A 124 11.53 -6.61 9.50
C LYS A 124 11.51 -8.01 8.87
N LYS A 125 10.77 -8.95 9.46
CA LYS A 125 10.59 -10.30 8.92
C LYS A 125 9.81 -10.28 7.60
N VAL A 126 8.79 -9.43 7.47
CA VAL A 126 8.06 -9.25 6.20
C VAL A 126 9.04 -8.86 5.09
N LYS A 127 9.92 -7.88 5.35
CA LYS A 127 10.96 -7.47 4.40
C LYS A 127 11.93 -8.59 4.06
N GLU A 128 12.40 -9.34 5.05
CA GLU A 128 13.30 -10.48 4.85
C GLU A 128 12.64 -11.55 3.96
N ASN A 129 11.38 -11.87 4.22
CA ASN A 129 10.59 -12.81 3.42
C ASN A 129 10.39 -12.30 1.99
N CYS A 130 10.02 -11.03 1.79
CA CYS A 130 9.91 -10.42 0.45
C CYS A 130 11.22 -10.45 -0.32
N ASN A 131 12.36 -10.21 0.34
CA ASN A 131 13.66 -10.33 -0.31
C ASN A 131 13.94 -11.76 -0.75
N SER A 132 13.64 -12.73 0.11
CA SER A 132 13.83 -14.16 -0.19
C SER A 132 12.93 -14.62 -1.35
N MET A 133 11.67 -14.20 -1.37
CA MET A 133 10.73 -14.47 -2.48
C MET A 133 11.20 -13.83 -3.78
N PHE A 134 11.68 -12.58 -3.73
CA PHE A 134 12.19 -11.89 -4.91
C PHE A 134 13.43 -12.59 -5.48
N ASP A 135 14.38 -12.97 -4.63
CA ASP A 135 15.59 -13.66 -5.07
C ASP A 135 15.29 -15.03 -5.69
N ALA A 136 14.22 -15.70 -5.26
CA ALA A 136 13.77 -16.95 -5.87
C ALA A 136 13.21 -16.77 -7.30
N ILE A 137 12.66 -15.58 -7.62
CA ILE A 137 11.91 -15.31 -8.86
C ILE A 137 12.69 -14.47 -9.86
N LYS A 138 13.57 -13.57 -9.42
CA LYS A 138 14.17 -12.49 -10.25
C LYS A 138 14.86 -12.94 -11.53
N ASP A 139 15.41 -14.15 -11.54
CA ASP A 139 16.15 -14.73 -12.68
C ASP A 139 15.37 -15.86 -13.38
N LYS A 140 14.07 -16.00 -13.09
CA LYS A 140 13.18 -16.99 -13.72
C LYS A 140 12.43 -16.37 -14.87
N THR A 141 12.19 -17.17 -15.90
CA THR A 141 11.42 -16.77 -17.10
C THR A 141 10.13 -17.55 -17.25
N ASP A 142 10.14 -18.83 -16.89
CA ASP A 142 9.00 -19.73 -17.07
C ASP A 142 8.43 -20.09 -15.68
N ILE A 143 7.14 -19.82 -15.51
CA ILE A 143 6.42 -20.05 -14.25
C ILE A 143 5.31 -21.06 -14.50
N GLN A 144 5.23 -22.07 -13.63
CA GLN A 144 4.11 -23.01 -13.56
C GLN A 144 3.44 -22.90 -12.19
N LEU A 145 2.14 -22.65 -12.19
CA LEU A 145 1.29 -22.61 -11.01
C LEU A 145 0.37 -23.83 -11.01
N THR A 146 0.50 -24.69 -10.01
CA THR A 146 -0.37 -25.86 -9.82
C THR A 146 -1.01 -25.86 -8.44
N SER A 147 -2.25 -26.34 -8.34
CA SER A 147 -2.94 -26.58 -7.06
C SER A 147 -3.83 -27.82 -7.13
N ILE A 148 -4.12 -28.41 -5.97
CA ILE A 148 -4.97 -29.61 -5.83
C ILE A 148 -6.41 -29.39 -6.33
N ASN A 149 -6.88 -28.14 -6.40
CA ASN A 149 -8.20 -27.81 -6.92
C ASN A 149 -8.30 -27.91 -8.46
N GLY A 150 -7.23 -28.36 -9.14
CA GLY A 150 -7.17 -28.48 -10.59
C GLY A 150 -6.58 -27.25 -11.30
N THR A 151 -6.11 -26.24 -10.55
CA THR A 151 -5.31 -25.16 -11.16
C THR A 151 -4.04 -25.74 -11.77
N ASN A 152 -3.80 -25.44 -13.03
CA ASN A 152 -2.57 -25.72 -13.74
C ASN A 152 -2.39 -24.65 -14.82
N VAL A 153 -1.59 -23.64 -14.52
CA VAL A 153 -1.33 -22.49 -15.40
C VAL A 153 0.16 -22.38 -15.64
N THR A 154 0.52 -22.14 -16.90
CA THR A 154 1.88 -21.79 -17.32
C THR A 154 1.89 -20.35 -17.80
N MET A 155 2.97 -19.61 -17.53
CA MET A 155 3.16 -18.25 -18.03
C MET A 155 4.63 -17.91 -18.11
N LYS A 156 4.97 -16.90 -18.91
CA LYS A 156 6.32 -16.33 -18.94
C LYS A 156 6.36 -15.00 -18.22
N ILE A 157 7.51 -14.67 -17.64
CA ILE A 157 7.82 -13.39 -17.02
C ILE A 157 9.15 -12.85 -17.56
N GLY A 158 9.38 -11.55 -17.40
CA GLY A 158 10.63 -10.89 -17.77
C GLY A 158 10.44 -9.57 -18.51
N ARG A 159 9.29 -9.36 -19.18
CA ARG A 159 8.98 -8.10 -19.86
C ARG A 159 8.61 -6.98 -18.89
N TYR A 160 7.99 -7.33 -17.76
CA TYR A 160 7.56 -6.39 -16.74
C TYR A 160 8.45 -6.46 -15.51
N ARG A 161 8.64 -5.32 -14.86
CA ARG A 161 9.49 -5.21 -13.68
C ARG A 161 8.91 -6.08 -12.55
N LEU A 162 9.76 -6.93 -11.98
CA LEU A 162 9.49 -7.57 -10.70
C LEU A 162 9.56 -6.52 -9.58
N ASN A 163 8.49 -6.41 -8.82
CA ASN A 163 8.31 -5.44 -7.75
C ASN A 163 8.30 -6.14 -6.39
N LYS A 164 8.75 -5.41 -5.36
CA LYS A 164 8.67 -5.84 -3.97
C LYS A 164 7.81 -4.85 -3.22
N ASP A 165 6.68 -5.32 -2.71
CA ASP A 165 5.90 -4.57 -1.74
C ASP A 165 6.20 -5.14 -0.34
N ASP A 166 7.30 -4.65 0.26
CA ASP A 166 7.81 -5.08 1.57
C ASP A 166 7.26 -4.24 2.74
N GLY A 167 6.44 -3.24 2.45
CA GLY A 167 5.86 -2.33 3.44
C GLY A 167 6.80 -1.27 3.99
N ILE A 168 8.01 -1.12 3.45
CA ILE A 168 9.01 -0.16 3.93
C ILE A 168 9.12 1.03 2.97
N TYR A 169 8.42 2.10 3.28
CA TYR A 169 8.26 3.26 2.40
C TYR A 169 9.08 4.47 2.85
N HIS A 170 10.33 4.24 3.25
CA HIS A 170 11.18 5.28 3.86
C HIS A 170 11.80 6.25 2.85
N LYS A 171 11.94 5.84 1.59
CA LYS A 171 12.60 6.65 0.56
C LYS A 171 11.64 7.67 -0.05
N PRO A 172 12.10 8.88 -0.41
CA PRO A 172 11.28 9.84 -1.14
C PRO A 172 10.61 9.20 -2.37
N GLY A 173 9.32 9.45 -2.54
CA GLY A 173 8.52 8.92 -3.63
C GLY A 173 8.14 7.44 -3.52
N ALA A 174 8.52 6.75 -2.43
CA ALA A 174 8.12 5.38 -2.19
C ALA A 174 6.60 5.24 -2.11
N PHE A 175 6.08 4.15 -2.64
CA PHE A 175 4.66 3.86 -2.68
C PHE A 175 4.43 2.34 -2.60
N GLY A 176 3.42 1.95 -1.84
CA GLY A 176 2.87 0.59 -1.83
C GLY A 176 1.59 0.50 -1.00
N ASN A 177 1.15 -0.72 -0.70
CA ASN A 177 -0.04 -0.96 0.10
C ASN A 177 0.30 -1.30 1.55
N LEU A 178 -0.59 -0.97 2.48
CA LEU A 178 -0.56 -1.55 3.82
C LEU A 178 -1.86 -2.33 4.07
N PRO A 179 -1.78 -3.52 4.70
CA PRO A 179 -0.56 -4.26 5.00
C PRO A 179 0.14 -4.75 3.72
N ALA A 180 1.46 -4.92 3.79
CA ALA A 180 2.30 -5.37 2.67
C ALA A 180 2.74 -6.83 2.83
N GLY A 181 3.66 -7.30 1.99
CA GLY A 181 4.27 -8.63 2.11
C GLY A 181 4.24 -9.46 0.83
N GLU A 182 4.30 -8.81 -0.34
CA GLU A 182 4.22 -9.49 -1.63
C GLU A 182 5.38 -9.15 -2.56
N VAL A 183 5.58 -10.03 -3.54
CA VAL A 183 6.46 -9.82 -4.69
C VAL A 183 5.59 -10.04 -5.91
N ASP A 184 5.47 -9.01 -6.76
CA ASP A 184 4.51 -8.99 -7.85
C ASP A 184 5.17 -8.63 -9.18
N THR A 185 4.63 -9.20 -10.25
CA THR A 185 4.92 -8.81 -11.63
C THR A 185 3.74 -9.17 -12.52
N ALA A 186 3.75 -8.69 -13.75
CA ALA A 186 2.80 -9.11 -14.77
C ALA A 186 3.39 -10.22 -15.65
N PRO A 187 2.59 -11.21 -16.07
CA PRO A 187 3.04 -12.16 -17.08
C PRO A 187 3.27 -11.44 -18.41
N ASP A 188 4.20 -11.97 -19.19
CA ASP A 188 4.48 -11.50 -20.55
C ASP A 188 3.21 -11.62 -21.38
N LYS A 189 2.95 -10.59 -22.20
CA LYS A 189 1.74 -10.50 -23.01
C LYS A 189 1.57 -11.76 -23.86
N TRP A 190 0.39 -12.37 -23.77
CA TRP A 190 0.00 -13.60 -24.50
C TRP A 190 0.76 -14.88 -24.12
N SER A 191 1.48 -14.90 -22.99
CA SER A 191 2.23 -16.09 -22.55
C SER A 191 1.45 -17.05 -21.65
N THR A 192 0.35 -16.59 -21.05
CA THR A 192 -0.41 -17.39 -20.08
C THR A 192 -1.28 -18.44 -20.77
N ASN A 193 -1.15 -19.70 -20.37
CA ASN A 193 -1.94 -20.83 -20.88
C ASN A 193 -2.27 -21.82 -19.75
N GLY A 194 -3.50 -22.31 -19.71
CA GLY A 194 -3.94 -23.35 -18.75
C GLY A 194 -5.28 -23.06 -18.10
N ILE A 195 -5.50 -23.67 -16.94
CA ILE A 195 -6.76 -23.61 -16.18
C ILE A 195 -6.49 -22.98 -14.80
N LEU A 196 -7.21 -21.92 -14.47
CA LEU A 196 -7.25 -21.32 -13.15
C LEU A 196 -8.60 -21.64 -12.49
N VAL A 197 -8.57 -22.23 -11.30
CA VAL A 197 -9.78 -22.53 -10.52
C VAL A 197 -9.83 -21.61 -9.30
N VAL A 198 -10.90 -20.81 -9.19
CA VAL A 198 -11.13 -19.79 -8.16
C VAL A 198 -12.17 -20.26 -7.15
#